data_AF-A0A2V7W1E3-F1
#
_entry.id   AF-A0A2V7W1E3-F1
#
_cell.length_a   1.000
_cell.length_b   1.000
_cell.length_c   1.000
_cell.angle_alpha   90.00
_cell.angle_beta   90.00
_cell.angle_gamma   90.00
#
_symmetry.space_group_name_H-M   'P 1'
#
loop_
_entity.id
_entity.type
_entity.pdbx_description
1 polymer ?
#
loop_
_entity_poly.entity_id
_entity_poly.type
_entity_poly.pdbx_seq_one_letter_code
_entity_poly.pdbx_strand_id
1 'polypeptide(L)' 'MSISDLQTWQSGPTAQARFVANFNGTAREIGGLDQLLPSSAKYKFDVWLAKEGGEWKITNAKWEQVSRG' A
#
# COMPACT_ATOMS: atom_id res chain seq x y z
N MET A 1 4.34 9.81 -4.97
CA MET A 1 4.37 8.53 -4.25
C MET A 1 5.44 7.64 -4.88
N SER A 2 6.20 6.88 -4.08
CA SER A 2 7.15 5.86 -4.56
C SER A 2 6.95 4.54 -3.83
N ILE A 3 7.23 3.41 -4.48
CA ILE A 3 7.20 2.07 -3.87
C ILE A 3 8.64 1.54 -3.75
N SER A 4 8.98 0.94 -2.61
CA SER A 4 10.25 0.24 -2.36
C SER A 4 10.02 -1.13 -1.71
N ASP A 5 11.09 -1.92 -1.58
CA ASP A 5 11.11 -3.17 -0.82
C ASP A 5 10.04 -4.18 -1.24
N LEU A 6 9.77 -4.24 -2.55
CA LEU A 6 8.78 -5.15 -3.12
C LEU A 6 9.25 -6.60 -3.01
N GLN A 7 8.43 -7.42 -2.35
CA GLN A 7 8.57 -8.86 -2.27
C GLN A 7 7.26 -9.50 -2.71
N THR A 8 7.34 -10.54 -3.53
CA THR A 8 6.16 -11.24 -4.05
C THR A 8 6.31 -12.74 -3.87
N TRP A 9 5.25 -13.39 -3.43
CA TRP A 9 5.12 -14.84 -3.38
C TRP A 9 3.88 -15.23 -4.17
N GLN A 10 4.01 -16.15 -5.13
CA GLN A 10 2.90 -16.63 -5.94
C GLN A 10 2.75 -18.14 -5.77
N SER A 11 1.51 -18.61 -5.63
CA SER A 11 1.16 -20.03 -5.61
C SER A 11 -0.09 -20.25 -6.46
N GLY A 12 0.10 -20.63 -7.72
CA GLY A 12 -0.99 -20.83 -8.67
C GLY A 12 -1.85 -19.56 -8.85
N PRO A 13 -3.16 -19.61 -8.55
CA PRO A 13 -4.08 -18.49 -8.69
C PRO A 13 -4.09 -17.54 -7.48
N THR A 14 -3.20 -17.72 -6.49
CA THR A 14 -3.07 -16.79 -5.36
C THR A 14 -1.67 -16.19 -5.32
N ALA A 15 -1.57 -14.98 -4.77
CA ALA A 15 -0.30 -14.32 -4.54
C ALA A 15 -0.35 -13.44 -3.29
N GLN A 16 0.82 -13.10 -2.79
CA GLN A 16 1.03 -12.14 -1.73
C GLN A 16 2.10 -11.14 -2.17
N ALA A 17 1.87 -9.87 -1.93
CA ALA A 17 2.83 -8.80 -2.19
C ALA A 17 3.05 -7.98 -0.93
N ARG A 18 4.32 -7.78 -0.57
CA ARG A 18 4.73 -6.86 0.49
C ARG A 18 5.57 -5.75 -0.10
N PHE A 19 5.30 -4.52 0.28
CA PHE A 19 6.05 -3.37 -0.21
C PHE A 19 5.91 -2.18 0.73
N VAL A 20 6.84 -1.24 0.64
CA VAL A 20 6.76 0.05 1.34
C VAL A 20 6.29 1.11 0.36
N ALA A 21 5.24 1.85 0.71
CA ALA A 21 4.81 3.03 -0.02
C ALA A 21 5.22 4.29 0.74
N ASN A 22 6.02 5.14 0.09
CA ASN A 22 6.37 6.46 0.57
C ASN A 22 5.45 7.48 -0.10
N PHE A 23 4.61 8.12 0.71
CA PHE A 23 3.78 9.24 0.29
C PHE A 23 4.58 10.52 0.50
N ASN A 24 5.07 11.11 -0.60
CA ASN A 24 5.67 12.43 -0.62
C ASN A 24 4.64 13.42 -1.17
N GLY A 25 3.84 14.02 -0.30
CA GLY A 25 2.82 14.97 -0.72
C GLY A 25 2.23 15.71 0.45
N THR A 26 2.25 17.04 0.37
CA THR A 26 1.29 17.88 1.10
C THR A 26 -0.09 17.33 0.80
N ALA A 27 -0.81 16.85 1.81
CA ALA A 27 -2.19 16.40 1.66
C ALA A 27 -3.01 17.57 1.10
N ARG A 28 -3.17 17.63 -0.23
CA ARG A 28 -4.14 18.49 -0.88
C ARG A 28 -5.30 17.58 -1.19
N GLU A 29 -6.39 17.76 -0.46
CA GLU A 29 -7.70 17.21 -0.76
C GLU A 29 -7.89 15.71 -0.48
N ILE A 30 -7.77 15.33 0.79
CA ILE A 30 -8.68 14.32 1.33
C ILE A 30 -9.62 15.09 2.26
N GLY A 31 -10.80 15.43 1.72
CA GLY A 31 -11.75 16.38 2.29
C GLY A 31 -11.84 16.36 3.82
N GLY A 32 -11.54 17.51 4.42
CA GLY A 32 -11.80 17.81 5.82
C GLY A 32 -10.72 17.39 6.83
N LEU A 33 -9.60 16.81 6.38
CA LEU A 33 -8.48 16.42 7.26
C LEU A 33 -7.20 17.22 6.99
N ASP A 34 -7.33 18.43 6.43
CA ASP A 34 -6.25 19.28 5.89
C ASP A 34 -5.12 19.67 6.89
N GLN A 35 -5.18 19.24 8.15
CA GLN A 35 -4.14 19.50 9.16
C GLN A 35 -3.70 18.27 9.98
N LEU A 36 -4.25 17.07 9.77
CA LEU A 36 -4.01 15.94 10.68
C LEU A 36 -3.06 14.87 10.17
N LEU A 37 -2.65 14.92 8.90
CA LEU A 37 -1.77 13.93 8.30
C LEU A 37 -0.39 14.56 7.99
N PRO A 38 0.72 14.00 8.52
CA PRO A 38 2.05 14.53 8.24
C PRO A 38 2.33 14.50 6.73
N SER A 39 2.97 15.56 6.24
CA SER A 39 3.30 15.83 4.82
C SER A 39 4.09 14.71 4.12
N SER A 40 4.66 13.81 4.91
CA SER A 40 5.17 12.54 4.43
C SER A 40 4.85 11.41 5.39
N ALA A 41 4.37 10.31 4.83
CA ALA A 41 4.07 9.09 5.58
C ALA A 41 4.63 7.89 4.82
N LYS A 42 5.18 6.94 5.58
CA LYS A 42 5.64 5.66 5.05
C LYS A 42 4.75 4.57 5.60
N TYR A 43 4.24 3.72 4.72
CA TYR A 43 3.43 2.56 5.09
C TYR A 43 4.04 1.31 4.52
N LYS A 44 4.04 0.25 5.31
CA LYS A 44 4.36 -1.10 4.84
C LYS A 44 3.05 -1.83 4.61
N PHE A 45 2.85 -2.28 3.38
CA PHE A 45 1.69 -3.01 2.94
C PHE A 45 2.00 -4.51 2.92
N ASP A 46 1.00 -5.30 3.31
CA ASP A 46 0.93 -6.74 3.08
C ASP A 46 -0.42 -7.02 2.40
N VAL A 47 -0.37 -7.47 1.15
CA VAL A 47 -1.53 -7.58 0.26
C VAL A 47 -1.66 -9.00 -0.25
N TRP A 48 -2.85 -9.58 -0.13
CA TRP A 48 -3.21 -10.87 -0.69
C TRP A 48 -4.01 -10.67 -1.97
N LEU A 49 -3.69 -11.48 -2.97
CA LEU A 49 -4.20 -11.39 -4.31
C LEU A 49 -4.78 -12.74 -4.74
N ALA A 50 -5.86 -12.72 -5.49
CA ALA A 50 -6.38 -13.88 -6.20
C ALA A 50 -6.56 -13.56 -7.68
N LYS A 51 -6.35 -14.55 -8.54
CA LYS A 51 -6.55 -14.44 -9.98
C LYS A 51 -8.00 -14.77 -10.31
N GLU A 52 -8.78 -13.76 -10.67
CA GLU A 52 -10.18 -13.87 -11.04
C GLU A 52 -10.36 -13.39 -12.49
N GLY A 53 -10.92 -14.24 -13.37
CA GLY A 53 -11.14 -13.85 -14.77
C GLY A 53 -9.85 -13.54 -15.55
N GLY A 54 -8.70 -14.07 -15.11
CA GLY A 54 -7.40 -13.80 -15.73
C GLY A 54 -6.66 -12.59 -15.16
N GLU A 55 -7.30 -11.80 -14.29
CA GLU A 55 -6.73 -10.61 -13.66
C GLU A 55 -6.44 -10.84 -12.17
N TRP A 56 -5.41 -10.17 -11.66
CA TRP A 56 -5.13 -10.18 -10.22
C TRP A 56 -5.99 -9.14 -9.51
N LYS A 57 -6.73 -9.59 -8.49
CA LYS A 57 -7.50 -8.72 -7.60
C LYS A 57 -7.01 -8.83 -6.18
N ILE A 58 -7.05 -7.70 -5.46
CA ILE A 58 -6.78 -7.68 -4.03
C ILE A 58 -7.97 -8.31 -3.32
N THR A 59 -7.72 -9.38 -2.57
CA THR A 59 -8.74 -10.04 -1.74
C THR A 59 -8.65 -9.61 -0.29
N ASN A 60 -7.47 -9.20 0.17
CA ASN A 60 -7.25 -8.67 1.50
C ASN A 60 -6.02 -7.76 1.53
N ALA A 61 -5.99 -6.81 2.45
CA ALA A 61 -4.84 -5.94 2.68
C ALA A 61 -4.69 -5.61 4.16
N LYS A 62 -3.45 -5.54 4.61
CA LYS A 62 -3.05 -4.96 5.90
C LYS A 62 -1.96 -3.94 5.65
N TRP A 63 -1.94 -2.90 6.47
CA TRP A 63 -0.88 -1.92 6.43
C TRP A 63 -0.53 -1.43 7.82
N GLU A 64 0.74 -1.07 7.99
CA GLU A 64 1.28 -0.47 9.20
C GLU A 64 2.02 0.82 8.84
N GLN A 65 1.86 1.87 9.64
CA GLN A 65 2.64 3.09 9.48
C GLN A 65 4.06 2.84 10.02
N VAL A 66 5.06 3.00 9.17
CA VAL A 66 6.47 2.73 9.49
C VAL A 66 7.14 3.95 10.12
N SER A 67 6.75 5.17 9.69
CA SER A 67 7.20 6.42 10.31
C SER A 67 6.25 7.58 9.98
N ARG A 68 6.21 8.58 10.88
CA ARG A 68 5.79 9.95 10.54
C ARG A 68 7.03 10.71 10.08
N GLY A 69 6.96 11.38 8.94
CA GLY A 69 7.96 12.39 8.58
C GLY A 69 7.76 13.66 9.38
#